data_AF-A0A0F9PPL3-F1
#
_entry.id   AF-A0A0F9PPL3-F1
#
_cell.length_a   1.000
_cell.length_b   1.000
_cell.length_c   1.000
_cell.angle_alpha   90.00
_cell.angle_beta   90.00
_cell.angle_gamma   90.00
#
_symmetry.space_group_name_H-M   'P 1'
#
loop_
_entity.id
_entity.type
_entity.pdbx_description
1 polymer ?
#
loop_
_entity_poly.entity_id
_entity_poly.type
_entity_poly.pdbx_seq_one_letter_code
_entity_poly.pdbx_strand_id
1 'polypeptide(L)'
;MNASRLLQLAEHLETGELGHEKFFFGSFTAGERNPDRYNCGTVGCAIGECPAVWPGEWEFKNLMPVLRDAGELEDSLNCAERFFDINGPEMLALFCPGEGLSCIPPIGSDATRHEVAARIRAFVRWKEEQ
;
A
#
# COMPACT_ATOMS: atom_id res chain seq x y z
N MET A 1 3.68 15.19 -2.89
CA MET A 1 2.57 14.22 -2.78
C MET A 1 1.70 14.26 -4.02
N ASN A 2 1.42 13.09 -4.60
CA ASN A 2 0.45 12.91 -5.67
C ASN A 2 -0.91 12.48 -5.09
N ALA A 3 -1.71 13.46 -4.66
CA ALA A 3 -3.03 13.24 -4.06
C ALA A 3 -3.96 12.41 -4.96
N SER A 4 -3.93 12.65 -6.27
CA SER A 4 -4.80 11.95 -7.22
C SER A 4 -4.55 10.44 -7.21
N ARG A 5 -3.29 10.01 -7.24
CA ARG A 5 -2.93 8.57 -7.17
C ARG A 5 -3.34 7.94 -5.84
N LEU A 6 -3.14 8.64 -4.73
CA LEU A 6 -3.56 8.15 -3.41
C LEU A 6 -5.08 7.98 -3.33
N LEU A 7 -5.85 8.95 -3.83
CA LEU A 7 -7.32 8.87 -3.85
C LEU A 7 -7.83 7.77 -4.79
N GLN A 8 -7.17 7.54 -5.93
CA GLN A 8 -7.47 6.41 -6.82
C GLN A 8 -7.24 5.07 -6.11
N LEU A 9 -6.14 4.93 -5.36
CA LEU A 9 -5.91 3.71 -4.57
C LEU A 9 -7.01 3.52 -3.51
N ALA A 10 -7.36 4.59 -2.78
CA ALA A 10 -8.41 4.52 -1.78
C ALA A 10 -9.77 4.12 -2.39
N GLU A 11 -10.10 4.63 -3.58
CA GLU A 11 -11.30 4.24 -4.30
C GLU A 11 -11.27 2.76 -4.71
N HIS A 12 -10.16 2.27 -5.29
CA HIS A 12 -10.00 0.85 -5.61
C HIS A 12 -10.16 -0.05 -4.38
N LEU A 13 -9.57 0.34 -3.26
CA LEU A 13 -9.70 -0.37 -1.99
C LEU A 13 -11.11 -0.33 -1.40
N GLU A 14 -11.98 0.60 -1.79
CA GLU A 14 -13.37 0.66 -1.31
C GLU A 14 -14.33 -0.05 -2.24
N THR A 15 -14.20 0.15 -3.56
CA THR A 15 -15.21 -0.27 -4.54
C THR A 15 -14.68 -1.17 -5.65
N GLY A 16 -13.35 -1.26 -5.81
CA GLY A 16 -12.71 -2.06 -6.85
C GLY A 16 -12.73 -3.56 -6.57
N GLU A 17 -12.63 -4.33 -7.66
CA GLU A 17 -12.28 -5.75 -7.61
C GLU A 17 -10.80 -5.86 -7.25
N LEU A 18 -10.50 -6.49 -6.11
CA LEU A 18 -9.11 -6.67 -5.68
C LEU A 18 -8.38 -7.60 -6.65
N GLY A 19 -7.09 -7.36 -6.85
CA GLY A 19 -6.20 -8.26 -7.57
C GLY A 19 -6.01 -9.61 -6.87
N HIS A 20 -6.50 -9.76 -5.64
CA HIS A 20 -6.44 -10.99 -4.85
C HIS A 20 -7.71 -11.26 -4.02
N GLU A 21 -7.98 -12.52 -3.67
CA GLU A 21 -9.23 -12.94 -2.99
C GLU A 21 -9.39 -12.43 -1.54
N LYS A 22 -8.30 -12.12 -0.84
CA LYS A 22 -8.32 -11.75 0.59
C LYS A 22 -7.40 -10.56 0.85
N PHE A 23 -7.87 -9.60 1.64
CA PHE A 23 -7.09 -8.44 2.09
C PHE A 23 -6.57 -8.66 3.52
N PHE A 24 -5.29 -8.38 3.77
CA PHE A 24 -4.65 -8.49 5.10
C PHE A 24 -3.52 -7.44 5.26
N PHE A 25 -3.60 -6.61 6.29
CA PHE A 25 -2.74 -5.44 6.49
C PHE A 25 -1.60 -5.67 7.53
N GLY A 26 -0.90 -6.81 7.54
CA GLY A 26 0.18 -7.09 8.54
C GLY A 26 1.60 -6.57 8.23
N SER A 27 2.68 -7.16 8.78
CA SER A 27 4.11 -6.85 8.41
C SER A 27 4.86 -7.99 7.66
N PHE A 28 5.92 -7.71 6.89
CA PHE A 28 6.71 -8.73 6.18
C PHE A 28 7.25 -9.81 7.13
N THR A 29 6.93 -11.08 6.89
CA THR A 29 7.69 -12.20 7.43
C THR A 29 8.41 -12.91 6.28
N ALA A 30 9.72 -12.72 6.20
CA ALA A 30 10.57 -13.48 5.29
C ALA A 30 10.52 -14.96 5.69
N GLY A 31 9.72 -15.75 4.98
CA GLY A 31 9.75 -17.21 5.07
C GLY A 31 8.40 -17.84 5.38
N GLU A 32 7.62 -18.10 4.34
CA GLU A 32 6.94 -19.39 4.15
C GLU A 32 6.40 -19.44 2.70
N ARG A 33 7.03 -20.25 1.84
CA ARG A 33 6.58 -20.55 0.46
C ARG A 33 5.40 -21.54 0.49
N ASN A 34 4.38 -21.30 1.31
CA ASN A 34 3.21 -22.17 1.36
C ASN A 34 2.01 -21.51 0.63
N PRO A 35 1.60 -22.04 -0.54
CA PRO A 35 0.48 -21.51 -1.30
C PRO A 35 -0.89 -21.71 -0.62
N ASP A 36 -1.03 -22.61 0.35
CA ASP A 36 -2.29 -22.72 1.13
C ASP A 36 -2.32 -21.74 2.32
N ARG A 37 -1.20 -21.05 2.54
CA ARG A 37 -1.04 -19.92 3.46
C ARG A 37 -0.67 -18.67 2.67
N TYR A 38 -1.32 -18.41 1.54
CA TYR A 38 -1.37 -17.06 0.95
C TYR A 38 -2.09 -16.12 1.92
N ASN A 39 -1.44 -15.84 3.04
CA ASN A 39 -1.62 -14.63 3.81
C ASN A 39 -0.90 -13.60 2.97
N CYS A 40 -1.67 -12.83 2.19
CA CYS A 40 -1.15 -11.67 1.48
C CYS A 40 -0.21 -10.90 2.42
N GLY A 41 1.03 -10.73 1.97
CA GLY A 41 2.14 -10.13 2.69
C GLY A 41 1.93 -8.63 2.89
N THR A 42 0.99 -8.31 3.76
CA THR A 42 1.24 -7.52 4.93
C THR A 42 1.44 -6.00 4.73
N VAL A 43 2.55 -5.50 4.21
CA VAL A 43 2.63 -4.08 3.77
C VAL A 43 2.06 -3.91 2.35
N GLY A 44 1.99 -5.04 1.64
CA GLY A 44 1.66 -5.17 0.24
C GLY A 44 0.22 -5.58 -0.04
N CYS A 45 -0.77 -5.24 0.80
CA CYS A 45 -2.15 -5.27 0.31
C CYS A 45 -2.48 -3.96 -0.41
N ALA A 46 -2.37 -2.80 0.23
CA ALA A 46 -2.57 -1.53 -0.48
C ALA A 46 -1.54 -1.32 -1.62
N ILE A 47 -0.25 -1.55 -1.36
CA ILE A 47 0.79 -1.46 -2.41
C ILE A 47 0.72 -2.65 -3.39
N GLY A 48 0.27 -3.82 -2.95
CA GLY A 48 0.11 -4.99 -3.83
C GLY A 48 -1.08 -4.89 -4.78
N GLU A 49 -2.02 -3.99 -4.51
CA GLU A 49 -3.05 -3.63 -5.48
C GLU A 49 -2.51 -2.67 -6.57
N CYS A 50 -1.33 -2.06 -6.42
CA CYS A 50 -0.80 -1.12 -7.41
C CYS A 50 -0.67 -1.71 -8.84
N PRO A 51 -0.19 -2.96 -9.05
CA PRO A 51 -0.21 -3.60 -10.37
C PRO A 51 -1.62 -3.81 -10.95
N ALA A 52 -2.66 -3.94 -10.12
CA ALA A 52 -4.04 -4.07 -10.58
C ALA A 52 -4.63 -2.69 -10.97
N VAL A 53 -4.33 -1.64 -10.20
CA VAL A 53 -4.80 -0.27 -10.47
C VAL A 53 -4.04 0.38 -11.63
N TRP A 54 -2.72 0.17 -11.72
CA TRP A 54 -1.83 0.79 -12.70
C TRP A 54 -0.93 -0.23 -13.40
N PRO A 55 -1.47 -1.17 -14.20
CA PRO A 55 -0.70 -2.25 -14.83
C PRO A 55 0.37 -1.77 -15.83
N GLY A 56 0.27 -0.52 -16.31
CA GLY A 56 1.25 0.12 -17.17
C GLY A 56 2.45 0.74 -16.42
N GLU A 57 2.35 0.92 -15.10
CA GLU A 57 3.38 1.56 -14.27
C GLU A 57 3.99 0.59 -13.25
N TRP A 58 3.20 -0.38 -12.79
CA TRP A 58 3.58 -1.37 -11.79
C TRP A 58 3.58 -2.80 -12.37
N GLU A 59 4.41 -3.66 -11.80
CA GLU A 59 4.43 -5.09 -12.07
C GLU A 59 4.84 -5.91 -10.85
N PHE A 60 4.67 -7.21 -10.90
CA PHE A 60 5.20 -8.13 -9.89
C PHE A 60 6.58 -8.64 -10.31
N LYS A 61 7.61 -8.33 -9.51
CA LYS A 61 8.96 -8.87 -9.64
C LYS A 61 9.28 -9.68 -8.39
N ASN A 62 9.57 -10.97 -8.56
CA ASN A 62 9.81 -11.89 -7.43
C ASN A 62 8.68 -11.86 -6.36
N LEU A 63 7.41 -11.83 -6.81
CA LEU A 63 6.20 -11.72 -5.96
C LEU A 63 6.02 -10.37 -5.25
N MET A 64 6.86 -9.38 -5.55
CA MET A 64 6.79 -8.05 -4.95
C MET A 64 6.26 -7.04 -5.97
N PRO A 65 5.27 -6.20 -5.62
CA PRO A 65 4.84 -5.10 -6.48
C PRO A 65 5.95 -4.06 -6.54
N VAL A 66 6.44 -3.75 -7.73
CA VAL A 66 7.46 -2.71 -7.97
C VAL A 66 7.08 -1.88 -9.18
N LEU A 67 7.65 -0.69 -9.31
CA LEU A 67 7.54 0.08 -10.55
C LEU A 67 8.27 -0.65 -11.67
N ARG A 68 7.74 -0.56 -12.89
CA ARG A 68 8.35 -1.20 -14.08
C ARG A 68 9.75 -0.65 -14.40
N ASP A 69 10.02 0.58 -14.00
CA ASP A 69 11.33 1.25 -14.15
C ASP A 69 12.20 1.15 -12.90
N ALA A 70 11.81 0.35 -11.90
CA ALA A 70 12.56 0.16 -10.67
C ALA A 70 13.89 -0.56 -10.92
N GLY A 71 14.97 -0.04 -10.31
CA GLY A 71 16.27 -0.70 -10.30
C GLY A 71 16.25 -2.07 -9.61
N GLU A 72 17.32 -2.85 -9.75
CA GLU A 72 17.42 -4.19 -9.13
C GLU A 72 17.34 -4.18 -7.59
N LEU A 73 17.70 -3.07 -6.97
CA LEU A 73 17.77 -2.90 -5.51
C LEU A 73 16.55 -2.15 -4.94
N GLU A 74 15.60 -1.72 -5.79
CA GLU A 74 14.41 -1.04 -5.32
C GLU A 74 13.36 -2.04 -4.83
N ASP A 75 12.86 -1.80 -3.62
CA ASP A 75 11.75 -2.55 -3.05
C ASP A 75 10.41 -1.81 -3.24
N SER A 76 9.32 -2.49 -2.87
CA SER A 76 7.96 -1.96 -2.97
C SER A 76 7.73 -0.67 -2.19
N LEU A 77 8.46 -0.44 -1.09
CA LEU A 77 8.30 0.74 -0.24
C LEU A 77 8.91 1.96 -0.92
N ASN A 78 10.14 1.83 -1.43
CA ASN A 78 10.79 2.86 -2.21
C ASN A 78 10.00 3.20 -3.49
N CYS A 79 9.44 2.17 -4.14
CA CYS A 79 8.54 2.35 -5.29
C CYS A 79 7.29 3.15 -4.91
N ALA A 80 6.67 2.87 -3.77
CA ALA A 80 5.48 3.58 -3.29
C ALA A 80 5.79 5.03 -2.92
N GLU A 81 6.89 5.29 -2.21
CA GLU A 81 7.38 6.65 -1.91
C GLU A 81 7.52 7.47 -3.19
N ARG A 82 8.22 6.91 -4.20
CA ARG A 82 8.43 7.58 -5.49
C ARG A 82 7.12 7.80 -6.25
N PHE A 83 6.25 6.80 -6.28
CA PHE A 83 5.02 6.83 -7.08
C PHE A 83 3.97 7.79 -6.52
N PHE A 84 3.80 7.80 -5.21
CA PHE A 84 2.87 8.67 -4.50
C PHE A 84 3.48 10.00 -4.10
N ASP A 85 4.79 10.20 -4.32
CA ASP A 85 5.54 11.40 -3.98
C ASP A 85 5.39 11.76 -2.47
N ILE A 86 5.60 10.75 -1.63
CA ILE A 86 5.54 10.81 -0.16
C ILE A 86 6.89 10.39 0.42
N ASN A 87 7.19 10.81 1.66
CA ASN A 87 8.43 10.40 2.34
C ASN A 87 8.27 9.10 3.14
N GLY A 88 9.39 8.52 3.60
CA GLY A 88 9.39 7.30 4.40
C GLY A 88 8.44 7.29 5.61
N PRO A 89 8.46 8.29 6.51
CA PRO A 89 7.49 8.35 7.61
C PRO A 89 6.03 8.34 7.16
N GLU A 90 5.69 9.04 6.06
CA GLU A 90 4.33 9.05 5.50
C GLU A 90 3.97 7.70 4.88
N MET A 91 4.90 7.07 4.15
CA MET A 91 4.74 5.74 3.59
C MET A 91 4.47 4.70 4.69
N LEU A 92 5.30 4.69 5.74
CA LEU A 92 5.12 3.81 6.89
C LEU A 92 3.75 4.06 7.54
N ALA A 93 3.43 5.32 7.80
CA ALA A 93 2.16 5.69 8.40
C ALA A 93 0.96 5.53 7.48
N LEU A 94 1.09 5.18 6.20
CA LEU A 94 -0.04 4.86 5.34
C LEU A 94 -0.20 3.35 5.15
N PHE A 95 0.92 2.64 5.05
CA PHE A 95 0.94 1.28 4.51
C PHE A 95 1.50 0.23 5.48
N CYS A 96 2.00 0.62 6.66
CA CYS A 96 2.44 -0.32 7.69
C CYS A 96 1.50 -0.32 8.91
N PRO A 97 1.09 -1.49 9.43
CA PRO A 97 0.30 -1.57 10.65
C PRO A 97 1.12 -1.11 11.86
N GLY A 98 0.43 -0.54 12.84
CA GLY A 98 1.04 -0.02 14.06
C GLY A 98 1.77 1.31 13.89
N GLU A 99 2.09 1.70 12.65
CA GLU A 99 2.69 3.00 12.33
C GLU A 99 1.61 4.08 12.23
N GLY A 100 1.96 5.34 12.47
CA GLY A 100 1.04 6.47 12.43
C GLY A 100 1.74 7.83 12.41
N LEU A 101 0.96 8.88 12.18
CA LEU A 101 1.39 10.28 12.30
C LEU A 101 0.52 10.98 13.35
N SER A 102 0.92 12.18 13.79
CA SER A 102 0.09 13.00 14.70
C SER A 102 -1.33 13.26 14.15
N CYS A 103 -1.47 13.32 12.82
CA CYS A 103 -2.72 13.51 12.11
C CYS A 103 -3.45 12.21 11.71
N ILE A 104 -2.78 11.06 11.81
CA ILE A 104 -3.31 9.77 11.35
C ILE A 104 -2.99 8.70 12.40
N PRO A 105 -4.00 8.23 13.16
CA PRO A 105 -3.76 7.24 14.20
C PRO A 105 -3.28 5.91 13.60
N PRO A 106 -2.48 5.14 14.35
CA PRO A 106 -2.10 3.80 13.93
C PRO A 106 -3.33 2.87 13.83
N ILE A 107 -3.29 1.94 12.88
CA ILE A 107 -4.30 0.88 12.72
C ILE A 107 -3.62 -0.49 12.83
N GLY A 108 -4.37 -1.49 13.31
CA GLY A 108 -3.88 -2.85 13.51
C GLY A 108 -3.68 -3.62 12.21
N SER A 109 -3.03 -4.78 12.31
CA SER A 109 -2.80 -5.68 11.18
C SER A 109 -4.06 -6.36 10.64
N ASP A 110 -5.13 -6.32 11.43
CA ASP A 110 -6.48 -6.78 11.10
C ASP A 110 -7.31 -5.71 10.36
N ALA A 111 -6.73 -4.55 10.06
CA ALA A 111 -7.41 -3.50 9.33
C ALA A 111 -7.95 -3.97 7.97
N THR A 112 -9.19 -3.61 7.71
CA THR A 112 -9.89 -3.87 6.45
C THR A 112 -9.43 -2.93 5.34
N ARG A 113 -9.69 -3.31 4.08
CA ARG A 113 -9.46 -2.43 2.91
C ARG A 113 -10.12 -1.05 3.05
N HIS A 114 -11.29 -0.99 3.68
CA HIS A 114 -12.04 0.25 3.91
C HIS A 114 -11.36 1.14 4.95
N GLU A 115 -10.80 0.56 6.02
CA GLU A 115 -10.06 1.34 7.03
C GLU A 115 -8.76 1.90 6.45
N VAL A 116 -8.06 1.12 5.62
CA VAL A 116 -6.86 1.60 4.90
C VAL A 116 -7.22 2.70 3.89
N ALA A 117 -8.32 2.56 3.14
CA ALA A 117 -8.80 3.61 2.25
C ALA A 117 -9.17 4.90 2.99
N ALA A 118 -9.93 4.79 4.09
CA ALA A 118 -10.32 5.92 4.93
C ALA A 118 -9.08 6.64 5.49
N ARG A 119 -8.05 5.88 5.88
CA ARG A 119 -6.76 6.40 6.31
C ARG A 119 -6.05 7.21 5.23
N ILE A 120 -5.98 6.69 4.00
CA ILE A 120 -5.39 7.40 2.86
C ILE A 120 -6.15 8.71 2.60
N ARG A 121 -7.48 8.69 2.62
CA ARG A 121 -8.31 9.90 2.45
C ARG A 121 -8.08 10.93 3.56
N ALA A 122 -7.93 10.48 4.80
CA ALA A 122 -7.62 11.36 5.93
C ALA A 122 -6.25 12.04 5.77
N PHE A 123 -5.24 11.30 5.30
CA PHE A 123 -3.92 11.85 4.99
C PHE A 123 -3.97 12.93 3.92
N VAL A 124 -4.64 12.66 2.81
CA VAL A 124 -4.76 13.61 1.69
C VAL A 124 -5.42 14.91 2.18
N ARG A 125 -6.55 14.82 2.89
CA ARG A 125 -7.22 16.00 3.47
C ARG A 125 -6.30 16.80 4.39
N TRP A 126 -5.61 16.11 5.31
CA TRP A 126 -4.69 16.78 6.22
C TRP A 126 -3.55 17.49 5.47
N LYS A 127 -2.98 16.89 4.43
CA LYS A 127 -1.92 17.50 3.62
C LYS A 127 -2.37 18.72 2.83
N GLU A 128 -3.62 18.76 2.38
CA GLU A 128 -4.19 19.90 1.64
C GLU A 128 -4.53 21.09 2.55
N GLU A 129 -4.67 20.87 3.86
CA GLU A 129 -4.95 21.91 4.86
C GLU A 129 -3.68 22.56 5.45
N GLN A 130 -2.48 22.10 5.08
CA GLN A 130 -1.18 22.67 5.48
C GLN A 130 -0.66 23.69 4.45
#